data_AF-A0A7S3QW29-F1
#
_entry.id   AF-A0A7S3QW29-F1
#
_cell.length_a   1.000
_cell.length_b   1.000
_cell.length_c   1.000
_cell.angle_alpha   90.00
_cell.angle_beta   90.00
_cell.angle_gamma   90.00
#
_symmetry.space_group_name_H-M   'P 1'
#
loop_
_entity.id
_entity.type
_entity.pdbx_description
1 polymer ?
#
loop_
_entity_poly.entity_id
_entity_poly.type
_entity_poly.pdbx_seq_one_letter_code
_entity_poly.pdbx_strand_id
1 'polypeptide(L)'
;LNRSDMWEATCLGAPSDAVEPAVLLSIQEQRRVLGSSKPAQFLFNVPEGFARLVLEHKVRPGTGLRAVMATNTQPGAVGGLGGLILRLKQDGHGQVELLGPRGLGTSLEGVAEFVHWKHPHITLRELHPTTPSTRGIQPPPQTQQDGVMGAMSTAMAALQKRVALST
;
A
#
# COMPACT_ATOMS: atom_id res chain seq x y z
N LEU A 1 -21.68 -21.76 15.02
CA LEU A 1 -22.31 -20.66 14.24
C LEU A 1 -21.22 -20.03 13.38
N ASN A 2 -21.09 -20.48 12.13
CA ASN A 2 -20.08 -19.97 11.21
C ASN A 2 -20.58 -18.61 10.68
N ARG A 3 -20.00 -17.52 11.18
CA ARG A 3 -20.34 -16.16 10.76
C ARG A 3 -19.42 -15.76 9.61
N SER A 4 -19.95 -15.77 8.39
CA SER A 4 -19.24 -15.22 7.23
C SER A 4 -19.64 -13.75 7.06
N ASP A 5 -18.71 -12.83 7.26
CA ASP A 5 -18.87 -11.45 6.81
C ASP A 5 -19.07 -11.46 5.29
N MET A 6 -20.11 -10.76 4.81
CA MET A 6 -20.37 -10.66 3.38
C MET A 6 -19.51 -9.53 2.81
N TRP A 7 -18.65 -9.87 1.85
CA TRP A 7 -17.81 -8.91 1.14
C TRP A 7 -18.06 -9.02 -0.36
N GLU A 8 -17.94 -7.89 -1.06
CA GLU A 8 -18.09 -7.76 -2.49
C GLU A 8 -16.93 -6.91 -3.03
N ALA A 9 -16.25 -7.40 -4.06
CA ALA A 9 -15.21 -6.65 -4.76
C ALA A 9 -15.69 -6.34 -6.17
N THR A 10 -15.84 -5.05 -6.49
CA THR A 10 -16.21 -4.59 -7.83
C THR A 10 -14.97 -4.05 -8.54
N CYS A 11 -14.57 -4.74 -9.60
CA CYS A 11 -13.51 -4.27 -10.49
C CYS A 11 -14.08 -3.23 -11.47
N LEU A 12 -13.43 -2.08 -11.55
CA LEU A 12 -13.81 -0.95 -12.37
C LEU A 12 -12.66 -0.65 -13.33
N GLY A 13 -12.94 -0.55 -14.61
CA GLY A 13 -11.96 -0.18 -15.62
C GLY A 13 -12.62 -0.17 -16.99
N ALA A 14 -12.08 0.65 -17.89
CA ALA A 14 -12.53 0.73 -19.26
C ALA A 14 -11.31 0.97 -20.15
N PRO A 15 -10.58 -0.10 -20.54
CA PRO A 15 -9.34 0.04 -21.32
C PRO A 15 -9.55 0.77 -22.65
N SER A 16 -10.70 0.57 -23.29
CA SER A 16 -11.06 1.27 -24.54
C SER A 16 -11.20 2.79 -24.37
N ASP A 17 -11.48 3.25 -23.15
CA ASP A 17 -11.60 4.65 -22.77
C ASP A 17 -10.32 5.17 -22.08
N ALA A 18 -9.24 4.38 -22.07
CA ALA A 18 -8.01 4.64 -21.33
C ALA A 18 -8.22 4.81 -19.81
N VAL A 19 -9.25 4.20 -19.24
CA VAL A 19 -9.46 4.16 -17.78
C VAL A 19 -8.82 2.90 -17.21
N GLU A 20 -7.69 3.11 -16.51
CA GLU A 20 -6.94 2.06 -15.82
C GLU A 20 -7.79 1.34 -14.74
N PRO A 21 -7.38 0.16 -14.24
CA PRO A 21 -8.15 -0.58 -13.26
C PRO A 21 -8.19 0.05 -11.85
N ALA A 22 -9.36 -0.01 -11.25
CA ALA A 22 -9.62 0.26 -9.84
C ALA A 22 -10.49 -0.85 -9.23
N VAL A 23 -10.45 -1.01 -7.92
CA VAL A 23 -11.27 -2.01 -7.21
C VAL A 23 -11.97 -1.37 -6.03
N LEU A 24 -13.30 -1.42 -6.00
CA LEU A 24 -14.10 -1.05 -4.85
C LEU A 24 -14.45 -2.30 -4.04
N LEU A 25 -13.87 -2.44 -2.85
CA LEU A 25 -14.20 -3.49 -1.90
C LEU A 25 -15.24 -2.98 -0.90
N SER A 26 -16.40 -3.62 -0.84
CA SER A 26 -17.47 -3.35 0.12
C SER A 26 -17.58 -4.51 1.10
N ILE A 27 -17.56 -4.22 2.40
CA ILE A 27 -17.66 -5.19 3.48
C ILE A 27 -18.87 -4.85 4.33
N GLN A 28 -19.81 -5.79 4.43
CA GLN A 28 -20.99 -5.65 5.28
C GLN A 28 -20.70 -6.18 6.68
N GLU A 29 -20.41 -5.27 7.63
CA GLU A 29 -20.26 -5.63 9.03
C GLU A 29 -21.62 -6.02 9.63
N GLN A 30 -21.75 -7.25 10.14
CA GLN A 30 -22.97 -7.69 10.83
C GLN A 30 -23.18 -7.02 12.20
N ARG A 31 -22.16 -6.34 12.75
CA ARG A 31 -22.20 -5.75 14.10
C ARG A 31 -22.88 -4.38 14.08
N ARG A 32 -24.21 -4.39 14.00
CA ARG A 32 -25.05 -3.20 14.20
C ARG A 32 -24.90 -2.69 15.63
N VAL A 33 -24.15 -1.62 15.82
CA VAL A 33 -24.47 -0.65 16.88
C VAL A 33 -25.52 0.29 16.27
N LEU A 34 -26.63 0.49 16.98
CA LEU A 34 -27.82 1.24 16.55
C LEU A 34 -27.47 2.46 15.67
N GLY A 35 -27.85 2.43 14.38
CA GLY A 35 -28.02 3.64 13.57
C GLY A 35 -27.22 3.78 12.27
N SER A 36 -26.14 3.02 12.04
CA SER A 36 -25.41 3.08 10.75
C SER A 36 -25.37 1.72 10.06
N SER A 37 -26.08 1.61 8.93
CA SER A 37 -26.24 0.38 8.13
C SER A 37 -25.40 0.39 6.84
N LYS A 38 -24.42 1.29 6.72
CA LYS A 38 -23.64 1.45 5.48
C LYS A 38 -22.45 0.48 5.47
N PRO A 39 -22.19 -0.22 4.35
CA PRO A 39 -21.02 -1.10 4.24
C PRO A 39 -19.73 -0.28 4.37
N ALA A 40 -18.71 -0.89 4.99
CA ALA A 40 -17.37 -0.35 4.98
C ALA A 40 -16.81 -0.50 3.57
N GLN A 41 -16.32 0.58 2.98
CA GLN A 41 -15.79 0.57 1.62
C GLN A 41 -14.30 0.92 1.60
N PHE A 42 -13.57 0.25 0.73
CA PHE A 42 -12.15 0.45 0.50
C PHE A 42 -11.92 0.51 -1.00
N LEU A 43 -11.21 1.52 -1.46
CA LEU A 43 -10.94 1.72 -2.88
C LEU A 43 -9.46 1.50 -3.15
N PHE A 44 -9.14 0.66 -4.13
CA PHE A 44 -7.78 0.49 -4.63
C PHE A 44 -7.65 1.20 -5.97
N ASN A 45 -6.70 2.13 -6.04
CA ASN A 45 -6.47 3.06 -7.14
C ASN A 45 -7.67 3.98 -7.48
N VAL A 46 -7.36 5.13 -8.08
CA VAL A 46 -8.29 6.12 -8.58
C VAL A 46 -7.74 6.64 -9.91
N PRO A 47 -7.95 5.91 -11.02
CA PRO A 47 -7.44 6.26 -12.33
C PRO A 47 -8.08 7.54 -12.87
N GLU A 48 -7.45 8.16 -13.87
CA GLU A 48 -8.09 9.22 -14.63
C GLU A 48 -9.42 8.73 -15.24
N GLY A 49 -10.44 9.59 -15.24
CA GLY A 49 -11.79 9.21 -15.69
C GLY A 49 -12.60 8.36 -14.70
N PHE A 50 -12.04 7.94 -13.56
CA PHE A 50 -12.74 7.12 -12.55
C PHE A 50 -14.10 7.71 -12.14
N ALA A 51 -14.15 9.01 -11.84
CA ALA A 51 -15.37 9.68 -11.40
C ALA A 51 -16.49 9.61 -12.45
N ARG A 52 -16.14 9.63 -13.76
CA ARG A 52 -17.10 9.42 -14.85
C ARG A 52 -17.57 7.97 -14.88
N LEU A 53 -16.62 7.03 -14.86
CA LEU A 53 -16.89 5.59 -14.94
C LEU A 53 -17.86 5.12 -13.84
N VAL A 54 -17.64 5.51 -12.59
CA VAL A 54 -18.52 5.11 -11.47
C VAL A 54 -19.93 5.70 -11.55
N LEU A 55 -20.10 6.84 -12.23
CA LEU A 55 -21.43 7.41 -12.48
C LEU A 55 -22.17 6.63 -13.56
N GLU A 56 -21.49 6.30 -14.67
CA GLU A 56 -22.05 5.55 -15.79
C GLU A 56 -22.49 4.15 -15.36
N HIS A 57 -21.67 3.44 -14.59
CA HIS A 57 -21.96 2.08 -14.12
C HIS A 57 -22.74 2.03 -12.80
N LYS A 58 -23.09 3.17 -12.20
CA LYS A 58 -23.81 3.27 -10.92
C LYS A 58 -23.12 2.56 -9.74
N VAL A 59 -21.79 2.44 -9.78
CA VAL A 59 -20.97 1.79 -8.73
C VAL A 59 -20.19 2.81 -7.92
N ARG A 60 -20.93 3.70 -7.24
CA ARG A 60 -20.33 4.88 -6.59
C ARG A 60 -19.75 4.51 -5.22
N PRO A 61 -18.51 4.92 -4.91
CA PRO A 61 -18.04 4.95 -3.52
C PRO A 61 -18.97 5.86 -2.72
N GLY A 62 -19.54 5.33 -1.65
CA GLY A 62 -20.51 6.04 -0.81
C GLY A 62 -19.88 6.66 0.43
N THR A 63 -20.73 7.18 1.31
CA THR A 63 -20.36 7.68 2.65
C THR A 63 -19.72 6.63 3.58
N GLY A 64 -19.66 5.36 3.15
CA GLY A 64 -18.98 4.27 3.86
C GLY A 64 -17.52 4.06 3.46
N LEU A 65 -17.00 4.83 2.48
CA LEU A 65 -15.60 4.78 2.07
C LEU A 65 -14.68 5.19 3.21
N ARG A 66 -13.85 4.26 3.68
CA ARG A 66 -12.93 4.49 4.81
C ARG A 66 -11.52 4.83 4.33
N ALA A 67 -11.07 4.14 3.28
CA ALA A 67 -9.71 4.28 2.78
C ALA A 67 -9.65 4.19 1.25
N VAL A 68 -8.72 4.95 0.68
CA VAL A 68 -8.25 4.86 -0.70
C VAL A 68 -6.79 4.42 -0.66
N MET A 69 -6.46 3.33 -1.34
CA MET A 69 -5.14 2.73 -1.39
C MET A 69 -4.58 2.85 -2.81
N ALA A 70 -3.61 3.73 -2.99
CA ALA A 70 -2.85 3.87 -4.22
C ALA A 70 -1.72 2.84 -4.25
N THR A 71 -1.65 2.05 -5.32
CA THR A 71 -0.58 1.06 -5.54
C THR A 71 0.73 1.69 -6.00
N ASN A 72 0.65 2.83 -6.69
CA ASN A 72 1.76 3.67 -7.14
C ASN A 72 1.29 5.14 -7.25
N THR A 73 2.18 6.06 -7.65
CA THR A 73 1.87 7.49 -7.82
C THR A 73 1.68 7.91 -9.28
N GLN A 74 1.57 6.97 -10.21
CA GLN A 74 1.34 7.25 -11.63
C GLN A 74 -0.13 7.65 -11.88
N PRO A 75 -0.43 8.36 -12.98
CA PRO A 75 -1.80 8.78 -13.30
C PRO A 75 -2.83 7.63 -13.31
N GLY A 76 -2.42 6.42 -13.69
CA GLY A 76 -3.27 5.23 -13.64
C GLY A 76 -3.72 4.82 -12.23
N ALA A 77 -3.03 5.26 -11.17
CA ALA A 77 -3.38 4.94 -9.79
C ALA A 77 -3.97 6.13 -9.02
N VAL A 78 -3.65 7.37 -9.39
CA VAL A 78 -4.03 8.57 -8.60
C VAL A 78 -4.59 9.73 -9.43
N GLY A 79 -4.62 9.64 -10.76
CA GLY A 79 -5.04 10.73 -11.64
C GLY A 79 -6.48 11.19 -11.43
N GLY A 80 -7.35 10.32 -10.93
CA GLY A 80 -8.76 10.64 -10.64
C GLY A 80 -9.03 11.20 -9.25
N LEU A 81 -8.01 11.43 -8.40
CA LEU A 81 -8.19 11.87 -7.01
C LEU A 81 -9.03 13.15 -6.90
N GLY A 82 -8.77 14.16 -7.73
CA GLY A 82 -9.54 15.42 -7.70
C GLY A 82 -11.04 15.20 -7.94
N GLY A 83 -11.39 14.38 -8.94
CA GLY A 83 -12.78 14.02 -9.23
C GLY A 83 -13.44 13.24 -8.09
N LEU A 84 -12.70 12.31 -7.48
CA LEU A 84 -13.18 11.57 -6.32
C LEU A 84 -13.43 12.49 -5.11
N ILE A 85 -12.49 13.38 -4.79
CA ILE A 85 -12.61 14.30 -3.64
C ILE A 85 -13.82 15.22 -3.81
N LEU A 86 -13.99 15.81 -5.00
CA LEU A 86 -15.15 16.65 -5.31
C LEU A 86 -16.46 15.87 -5.18
N ARG A 87 -16.46 14.59 -5.58
CA ARG A 87 -17.63 13.73 -5.44
C ARG A 87 -17.94 13.43 -3.98
N LEU A 88 -16.94 13.02 -3.20
CA LEU A 88 -17.10 12.77 -1.76
C LEU A 88 -17.59 14.02 -1.03
N LYS A 89 -17.11 15.20 -1.42
CA LYS A 89 -17.61 16.49 -0.93
C LYS A 89 -19.10 16.68 -1.22
N GLN A 90 -19.55 16.41 -2.46
CA GLN A 90 -20.96 16.49 -2.84
C GLN A 90 -21.85 15.50 -2.08
N ASP A 91 -21.32 14.30 -1.81
CA ASP A 91 -22.03 13.25 -1.10
C ASP A 91 -22.02 13.44 0.45
N GLY A 92 -21.42 14.53 0.95
CA GLY A 92 -21.37 14.85 2.37
C GLY A 92 -20.44 13.93 3.17
N HIS A 93 -19.39 13.40 2.53
CA HIS A 93 -18.45 12.49 3.14
C HIS A 93 -17.60 13.20 4.21
N GLY A 94 -17.50 12.60 5.40
CA GLY A 94 -16.83 13.22 6.54
C GLY A 94 -15.30 13.17 6.47
N GLN A 95 -14.74 11.98 6.32
CA GLN A 95 -13.30 11.73 6.36
C GLN A 95 -12.91 10.48 5.56
N VAL A 96 -11.73 10.47 4.97
CA VAL A 96 -11.18 9.32 4.25
C VAL A 96 -9.68 9.24 4.46
N GLU A 97 -9.15 8.03 4.63
CA GLU A 97 -7.71 7.80 4.68
C GLU A 97 -7.15 7.58 3.27
N LEU A 98 -6.02 8.21 2.95
CA LEU A 98 -5.30 8.01 1.70
C LEU A 98 -3.98 7.31 2.00
N LEU A 99 -3.85 6.08 1.53
CA LEU A 99 -2.73 5.17 1.75
C LEU A 99 -2.00 4.92 0.44
N GLY A 100 -0.68 4.81 0.47
CA GLY A 100 0.09 4.40 -0.70
C GLY A 100 1.58 4.70 -0.55
N PRO A 101 2.38 4.60 -1.61
CA PRO A 101 3.83 4.76 -1.51
C PRO A 101 4.25 6.22 -1.31
N ARG A 102 5.55 6.42 -1.11
CA ARG A 102 6.16 7.75 -1.06
C ARG A 102 5.86 8.58 -2.31
N GLY A 103 5.56 9.86 -2.10
CA GLY A 103 5.19 10.80 -3.17
C GLY A 103 3.68 10.95 -3.35
N LEU A 104 2.87 10.16 -2.65
CA LEU A 104 1.41 10.30 -2.67
C LEU A 104 0.98 11.65 -2.08
N GLY A 105 1.73 12.17 -1.09
CA GLY A 105 1.49 13.52 -0.56
C GLY A 105 1.62 14.59 -1.63
N THR A 106 2.67 14.53 -2.46
CA THR A 106 2.86 15.46 -3.57
C THR A 106 1.73 15.38 -4.60
N SER A 107 1.22 14.18 -4.89
CA SER A 107 0.04 14.03 -5.75
C SER A 107 -1.20 14.70 -5.15
N LEU A 108 -1.42 14.55 -3.84
CA LEU A 108 -2.55 15.19 -3.15
C LEU A 108 -2.41 16.72 -3.08
N GLU A 109 -1.20 17.22 -2.81
CA GLU A 109 -0.88 18.66 -2.82
C GLU A 109 -1.12 19.26 -4.21
N GLY A 110 -0.66 18.59 -5.28
CA GLY A 110 -0.93 19.02 -6.65
C GLY A 110 -2.43 19.12 -6.95
N VAL A 111 -3.25 18.22 -6.40
CA VAL A 111 -4.71 18.31 -6.50
C VAL A 111 -5.26 19.50 -5.69
N ALA A 112 -4.70 19.81 -4.53
CA ALA A 112 -5.10 20.93 -3.68
C ALA A 112 -4.89 22.31 -4.34
N GLU A 113 -3.93 22.43 -5.26
CA GLU A 113 -3.69 23.67 -6.01
C GLU A 113 -4.88 24.09 -6.90
N PHE A 114 -5.69 23.14 -7.38
CA PHE A 114 -6.82 23.43 -8.27
C PHE A 114 -8.18 22.92 -7.76
N VAL A 115 -8.19 22.09 -6.72
CA VAL A 115 -9.42 21.60 -6.08
C VAL A 115 -9.48 22.15 -4.66
N HIS A 116 -10.47 22.99 -4.39
CA HIS A 116 -10.69 23.53 -3.04
C HIS A 116 -11.76 22.70 -2.29
N TRP A 117 -11.36 22.02 -1.22
CA TRP A 117 -12.26 21.27 -0.34
C TRP A 117 -12.03 21.56 1.15
N LYS A 118 -13.10 21.44 1.93
CA LYS A 118 -13.07 21.42 3.40
C LYS A 118 -13.41 20.03 3.94
N HIS A 119 -14.33 19.35 3.25
CA HIS A 119 -14.69 17.96 3.45
C HIS A 119 -14.58 17.21 2.12
N PRO A 120 -14.20 15.93 2.12
CA PRO A 120 -13.83 15.13 3.30
C PRO A 120 -12.50 15.55 3.92
N HIS A 121 -12.32 15.31 5.21
CA HIS A 121 -11.00 15.39 5.85
C HIS A 121 -10.14 14.22 5.35
N ILE A 122 -8.98 14.51 4.74
CA ILE A 122 -8.12 13.48 4.16
C ILE A 122 -6.92 13.26 5.08
N THR A 123 -6.80 12.05 5.64
CA THR A 123 -5.61 11.65 6.39
C THR A 123 -4.69 10.89 5.45
N LEU A 124 -3.53 11.46 5.15
CA LEU A 124 -2.52 10.81 4.31
C LEU A 124 -1.60 9.93 5.16
N ARG A 125 -1.32 8.71 4.70
CA ARG A 125 -0.30 7.84 5.27
C ARG A 125 0.51 7.15 4.17
N GLU A 126 1.76 7.59 4.03
CA GLU A 126 2.72 6.94 3.15
C GLU A 126 3.25 5.65 3.79
N LEU A 127 3.21 4.58 3.02
CA LEU A 127 3.61 3.24 3.42
C LEU A 127 5.05 2.98 2.97
N HIS A 128 5.91 2.60 3.92
CA HIS A 128 7.24 2.10 3.62
C HIS A 128 7.12 0.63 3.17
N PRO A 129 7.84 0.17 2.13
CA PRO A 129 7.96 -1.25 1.86
C PRO A 129 8.49 -1.91 3.12
N THR A 130 7.65 -2.66 3.81
CA THR A 130 8.09 -3.41 4.97
C THR A 130 9.03 -4.44 4.41
N THR A 131 10.34 -4.32 4.70
CA THR A 131 11.28 -5.40 4.40
C THR A 131 10.64 -6.65 5.01
N PRO A 132 10.34 -7.70 4.22
CA PRO A 132 9.75 -8.89 4.78
C PRO A 132 10.70 -9.33 5.89
N SER A 133 10.23 -9.23 7.14
CA SER A 133 10.95 -9.86 8.23
C SER A 133 10.92 -11.34 7.89
N THR A 134 12.05 -11.84 7.40
CA THR A 134 12.31 -13.27 7.32
C THR A 134 12.18 -13.77 8.74
N ARG A 135 10.97 -14.14 9.16
CA ARG A 135 10.76 -14.93 10.37
C ARG A 135 11.54 -16.19 10.11
N GLY A 136 12.65 -16.31 10.84
CA GLY A 136 13.69 -17.29 10.56
C GLY A 136 13.11 -18.68 10.40
N ILE A 137 13.22 -19.21 9.18
CA ILE A 137 13.62 -20.59 9.05
C ILE A 137 15.09 -20.56 9.48
N GLN A 138 15.32 -20.83 10.76
CA GLN A 138 16.65 -21.07 11.28
C GLN A 138 17.23 -22.22 10.44
N PRO A 139 18.34 -22.03 9.71
CA PRO A 139 18.99 -23.16 9.06
C PRO A 139 19.31 -24.20 10.15
N PRO A 140 19.17 -25.50 9.87
CA PRO A 140 19.50 -26.54 10.84
C PRO A 140 20.93 -26.30 11.37
N PRO A 141 21.19 -26.59 12.66
CA PRO A 141 22.49 -26.35 13.27
C PRO A 141 23.56 -27.04 12.41
N GLN A 142 24.45 -26.23 11.83
CA GLN A 142 25.62 -26.73 11.14
C GLN A 142 26.43 -27.53 12.17
N THR A 143 26.52 -28.83 11.95
CA THR A 143 27.38 -29.71 12.73
C THR A 143 28.80 -29.17 12.62
N GLN A 144 29.27 -28.60 13.73
CA GLN A 144 30.62 -28.11 13.89
C GLN A 144 31.58 -29.29 13.71
N GLN A 145 32.13 -29.44 12.51
CA GLN A 145 33.30 -30.27 12.27
C GLN A 145 34.53 -29.49 12.72
N ASP A 146 34.78 -29.53 14.02
CA ASP A 146 36.10 -29.29 14.57
C ASP A 146 37.03 -30.40 14.04
N GLY A 147 38.11 -30.04 13.32
CA GLY A 147 39.12 -31.05 13.01
C GLY A 147 40.11 -30.74 11.89
N VAL A 148 41.17 -30.02 12.26
CA VAL A 148 42.55 -30.24 11.75
C VAL A 148 42.82 -29.89 10.28
N MET A 149 42.96 -28.60 9.96
CA MET A 149 43.91 -28.17 8.90
C MET A 149 44.40 -26.71 9.01
N GLY A 150 44.28 -26.09 10.19
CA GLY A 150 44.72 -24.70 10.43
C GLY A 150 46.17 -24.53 10.93
N ALA A 151 46.92 -25.62 11.16
CA ALA A 151 48.17 -25.54 11.94
C ALA A 151 49.47 -25.46 11.12
N MET A 152 49.46 -25.59 9.78
CA MET A 152 50.71 -25.52 8.99
C MET A 152 50.94 -24.21 8.23
N SER A 153 49.95 -23.32 8.12
CA SER A 153 50.11 -22.05 7.38
C SER A 153 50.77 -20.94 8.23
N THR A 154 50.57 -20.96 9.55
CA THR A 154 51.05 -19.89 10.45
C THR A 154 52.53 -20.02 10.82
N ALA A 155 53.15 -21.20 10.66
CA ALA A 155 54.56 -21.42 11.00
C ALA A 155 55.54 -20.89 9.95
N MET A 156 55.14 -20.77 8.68
CA MET A 156 56.00 -20.26 7.59
C MET A 156 56.06 -18.71 7.55
N ALA A 157 55.00 -18.02 7.97
CA ALA A 157 54.97 -16.56 8.01
C ALA A 157 55.82 -15.95 9.16
N ALA A 158 56.07 -16.70 10.22
CA ALA A 158 56.89 -16.25 11.35
C ALA A 158 58.41 -16.40 11.11
N LEU A 159 58.82 -17.28 10.19
CA LEU A 159 60.24 -17.52 9.87
C LEU A 159 60.79 -16.49 8.87
N GLN A 160 59.96 -15.99 7.95
CA GLN A 160 60.35 -14.95 6.99
C GLN A 160 60.53 -13.56 7.62
N LYS A 161 59.94 -13.29 8.79
CA LYS A 161 60.12 -12.01 9.51
C LYS A 161 61.40 -11.91 10.35
N ARG A 162 62.11 -13.02 10.60
CA ARG A 162 63.37 -13.00 11.37
C ARG A 162 64.65 -12.93 10.53
N VAL A 163 64.56 -13.18 9.22
CA VAL A 163 65.71 -13.05 8.29
C VAL A 163 65.84 -11.62 7.75
N ALA A 164 64.77 -10.82 7.76
CA ALA A 164 64.76 -9.44 7.25
C ALA A 164 65.22 -8.35 8.26
N LEU A 165 65.81 -8.74 9.41
CA LEU A 165 66.30 -7.82 10.45
C LEU A 165 67.78 -8.06 10.83
N SER A 166 68.55 -8.72 9.95
CA SER A 166 69.98 -9.00 10.14
C SER A 166 70.83 -8.70 8.89
N THR A 167 70.53 -7.60 8.21
CA THR A 167 71.42 -6.91 7.27
C THR A 167 71.19 -5.42 7.43
#